data_AF-A0A9P0FEW6-F1
#
_entry.id   AF-A0A9P0FEW6-F1
#
_cell.length_a   1.000
_cell.length_b   1.000
_cell.length_c   1.000
_cell.angle_alpha   90.00
_cell.angle_beta   90.00
_cell.angle_gamma   90.00
#
_symmetry.space_group_name_H-M   'P 1'
#
loop_
_entity.id
_entity.type
_entity.pdbx_description
1 polymer ?
#
loop_
_entity_poly.entity_id
_entity_poly.type
_entity_poly.pdbx_seq_one_letter_code
_entity_poly.pdbx_strand_id
1 'polypeptide(L)'
;MEGHFEGMLDRDQRTAKLRFYENSTEFIIKNKGFLENLSIKTMPKPVSHSAFPRRTSSYSSYFTSKKGHIWSSIQRLKRFLIFGAYLTLIAVPTSLAAPLSMFHPNEVPKWINPCGKEVASSISTKSSDSEIFQAIIMQAHTTRDLAADIKDEFVKHNFKAPVNTAAFDNIELEKMEEWLPKLPKKYSQSVPQETLKALEFDEALLDIYKILQTSAVSMEQLVWEKQNSPIHQDLVSVEQNLKNLLCEIHEMIRYRNLVVTDVDRSIMTEEARNVNTSDGTIRNWIIYREFMNSLEYTSELFTYFSKAPKVES
;
A
#
# COMPACT_ATOMS: atom_id res chain seq x y z
N MET A 1 14.89 25.92 -64.67
CA MET A 1 15.35 25.98 -63.27
C MET A 1 14.11 26.12 -62.41
N GLU A 2 13.22 25.14 -62.30
CA GLU A 2 13.38 23.79 -61.72
C GLU A 2 14.00 23.80 -60.31
N GLY A 3 13.17 23.42 -59.32
CA GLY A 3 13.49 23.35 -57.90
C GLY A 3 12.30 22.84 -57.09
N HIS A 4 12.10 21.51 -57.17
CA HIS A 4 11.10 20.66 -56.51
C HIS A 4 11.39 20.50 -55.01
N PHE A 5 10.37 20.49 -54.15
CA PHE A 5 10.38 19.70 -52.90
C PHE A 5 8.98 19.14 -52.66
N GLU A 6 8.81 17.91 -53.16
CA GLU A 6 7.66 17.05 -52.98
C GLU A 6 8.00 15.98 -51.94
N GLY A 7 7.03 15.65 -51.08
CA GLY A 7 6.83 14.30 -50.56
C GLY A 7 7.80 13.80 -49.49
N MET A 8 7.49 14.04 -48.22
CA MET A 8 7.89 13.14 -47.15
C MET A 8 6.80 13.12 -46.10
N LEU A 9 6.02 12.03 -46.05
CA LEU A 9 5.41 11.41 -44.88
C LEU A 9 4.52 10.26 -45.39
N ASP A 10 5.16 9.14 -45.70
CA ASP A 10 4.52 7.85 -45.81
C ASP A 10 4.19 7.39 -44.37
N ARG A 11 2.96 7.63 -43.93
CA ARG A 11 2.46 7.15 -42.64
C ARG A 11 1.76 5.81 -42.87
N ASP A 12 2.52 4.78 -42.57
CA ASP A 12 2.14 3.38 -42.55
C ASP A 12 0.78 3.17 -41.85
N GLN A 13 -0.20 2.67 -42.62
CA GLN A 13 -1.61 2.56 -42.22
C GLN A 13 -2.02 1.14 -41.85
N ARG A 14 -1.07 0.27 -41.48
CA ARG A 14 -1.37 -1.13 -41.13
C ARG A 14 -0.57 -1.58 -39.93
N THR A 15 -1.23 -1.64 -38.77
CA THR A 15 -1.35 -2.81 -37.87
C THR A 15 -1.60 -2.37 -36.43
N ALA A 16 -2.84 -2.02 -36.11
CA ALA A 16 -3.35 -2.07 -34.74
C ALA A 16 -4.77 -2.64 -34.78
N LYS A 17 -4.87 -3.98 -34.94
CA LYS A 17 -6.10 -4.71 -34.66
C LYS A 17 -6.32 -4.68 -33.15
N LEU A 18 -7.04 -3.67 -32.66
CA LEU A 18 -7.66 -3.70 -31.34
C LEU A 18 -8.73 -4.80 -31.37
N ARG A 19 -8.43 -5.94 -30.74
CA ARG A 19 -9.46 -6.89 -30.37
C ARG A 19 -10.22 -6.30 -29.20
N PHE A 20 -11.41 -5.79 -29.46
CA PHE A 20 -12.44 -5.67 -28.42
C PHE A 20 -12.77 -7.08 -27.95
N TYR A 21 -12.45 -7.37 -26.69
CA TYR A 21 -12.97 -8.54 -25.99
C TYR A 21 -14.15 -8.05 -25.14
N GLU A 22 -15.31 -7.97 -25.77
CA GLU A 22 -16.60 -8.01 -25.07
C GLU A 22 -16.74 -9.42 -24.50
N ASN A 23 -16.65 -9.55 -23.17
CA ASN A 23 -17.33 -10.58 -22.37
C ASN A 23 -16.94 -10.43 -20.90
N SER A 24 -17.66 -9.60 -20.14
CA SER A 24 -17.56 -9.60 -18.67
C SER A 24 -18.81 -9.06 -17.96
N THR A 25 -20.00 -9.19 -18.54
CA THR A 25 -21.27 -8.83 -17.87
C THR A 25 -22.00 -10.01 -17.22
N GLU A 26 -21.47 -11.24 -17.25
CA GLU A 26 -22.15 -12.41 -16.64
C GLU A 26 -21.46 -13.04 -15.42
N PHE A 27 -20.38 -12.44 -14.88
CA PHE A 27 -19.72 -12.97 -13.68
C PHE A 27 -20.10 -12.24 -12.37
N ILE A 28 -20.99 -11.26 -12.46
CA ILE A 28 -21.40 -10.42 -11.33
C ILE A 28 -22.74 -10.94 -10.81
N ILE A 29 -22.72 -12.00 -9.99
CA ILE A 29 -23.78 -12.37 -9.02
C ILE A 29 -23.32 -13.49 -8.06
N LYS A 30 -22.17 -14.16 -8.27
CA LYS A 30 -21.68 -15.21 -7.36
C LYS A 30 -20.29 -14.93 -6.79
N ASN A 31 -20.15 -13.90 -5.96
CA ASN A 31 -18.90 -13.67 -5.22
C ASN A 31 -19.10 -13.34 -3.73
N LYS A 32 -19.99 -14.09 -3.05
CA LYS A 32 -19.83 -14.34 -1.60
C LYS A 32 -18.82 -15.47 -1.32
N GLY A 33 -18.49 -16.31 -2.31
CA GLY A 33 -17.64 -17.50 -2.13
C GLY A 33 -16.15 -17.32 -2.40
N PHE A 34 -15.70 -16.12 -2.83
CA PHE A 34 -14.27 -15.92 -3.14
C PHE A 34 -13.41 -15.83 -1.86
N LEU A 35 -13.94 -15.24 -0.79
CA LEU A 35 -13.25 -15.14 0.50
C LEU A 35 -13.18 -16.49 1.25
N GLU A 36 -14.15 -17.40 1.06
CA GLU A 36 -14.11 -18.75 1.68
C GLU A 36 -13.11 -19.70 1.00
N ASN A 37 -12.72 -19.46 -0.25
CA ASN A 37 -11.82 -20.34 -0.99
C ASN A 37 -10.31 -20.07 -0.79
N LEU A 38 -9.96 -19.10 0.08
CA LEU A 38 -8.59 -18.92 0.56
C LEU A 38 -8.21 -19.88 1.71
N SER A 39 -9.15 -20.75 2.12
CA SER A 39 -8.89 -21.83 3.08
C SER A 39 -8.12 -23.00 2.45
N ILE A 40 -6.81 -23.01 2.70
CA ILE A 40 -5.88 -24.15 2.76
C ILE A 40 -6.40 -25.44 2.09
N LYS A 41 -6.05 -25.65 0.81
CA LYS A 41 -6.07 -27.00 0.22
C LYS A 41 -4.89 -27.80 0.77
N THR A 42 -5.16 -28.63 1.77
CA THR A 42 -4.29 -29.75 2.15
C THR A 42 -4.09 -30.68 0.96
N MET A 43 -2.83 -30.89 0.56
CA MET A 43 -2.43 -31.84 -0.47
C MET A 43 -2.86 -33.28 -0.11
N PRO A 44 -3.32 -34.10 -1.07
CA PRO A 44 -3.68 -35.48 -0.82
C PRO A 44 -2.44 -36.36 -0.58
N LYS A 45 -2.47 -37.15 0.48
CA LYS A 45 -1.48 -38.19 0.78
C LYS A 45 -1.54 -39.31 -0.28
N PRO A 46 -0.42 -39.85 -0.76
CA PRO A 46 -0.44 -41.03 -1.61
C PRO A 46 -0.80 -42.27 -0.78
N VAL A 47 -1.82 -42.98 -1.27
CA VAL A 47 -2.22 -44.32 -0.85
C VAL A 47 -1.11 -45.30 -1.18
N SER A 48 -0.56 -45.97 -0.18
CA SER A 48 0.37 -47.09 -0.36
C SER A 48 -0.38 -48.41 -0.25
N HIS A 49 -0.52 -49.09 -1.39
CA HIS A 49 -0.88 -50.50 -1.45
C HIS A 49 0.40 -51.33 -1.62
N SER A 50 0.67 -52.25 -0.70
CA SER A 50 1.22 -53.55 -1.05
C SER A 50 1.01 -54.56 0.10
N ALA A 51 0.15 -55.53 -0.18
CA ALA A 51 0.06 -56.79 0.53
C ALA A 51 0.53 -57.87 -0.45
N PHE A 52 1.54 -58.66 -0.09
CA PHE A 52 1.67 -60.07 -0.48
C PHE A 52 2.66 -60.79 0.47
N PRO A 53 2.37 -62.04 0.89
CA PRO A 53 3.20 -62.80 1.81
C PRO A 53 4.25 -63.64 1.06
N ARG A 54 5.45 -63.81 1.63
CA ARG A 54 6.37 -64.88 1.23
C ARG A 54 6.57 -65.86 2.38
N ARG A 55 6.17 -67.11 2.13
CA ARG A 55 6.63 -68.32 2.81
C ARG A 55 8.09 -68.58 2.44
N THR A 56 8.94 -68.86 3.42
CA THR A 56 10.06 -69.80 3.29
C THR A 56 10.27 -70.54 4.61
N SER A 57 10.66 -71.80 4.49
CA SER A 57 10.61 -72.88 5.47
C SER A 57 11.73 -72.93 6.51
N SER A 58 11.50 -73.82 7.49
CA SER A 58 12.37 -74.31 8.57
C SER A 58 13.70 -74.92 8.11
N TYR A 59 14.80 -74.67 8.83
CA TYR A 59 15.52 -75.63 9.71
C TYR A 59 16.91 -75.09 10.14
N SER A 60 17.32 -75.46 11.36
CA SER A 60 18.71 -75.46 11.89
C SER A 60 19.34 -74.08 12.20
N SER A 61 20.08 -73.86 13.28
CA SER A 61 20.53 -74.70 14.41
C SER A 61 21.10 -73.76 15.49
N TYR A 62 21.15 -74.29 16.71
CA TYR A 62 21.72 -73.67 17.90
C TYR A 62 23.20 -73.29 17.71
N PHE A 63 23.62 -72.10 18.14
CA PHE A 63 24.79 -71.91 19.00
C PHE A 63 24.76 -70.53 19.67
N THR A 64 25.31 -70.52 20.88
CA THR A 64 25.17 -69.53 21.95
C THR A 64 26.11 -68.33 21.78
N SER A 65 25.72 -67.13 22.23
CA SER A 65 26.64 -66.21 22.91
C SER A 65 25.90 -65.05 23.59
N LYS A 66 25.93 -65.05 24.92
CA LYS A 66 25.43 -63.98 25.80
C LYS A 66 26.36 -62.76 25.73
N LYS A 67 26.11 -61.80 24.82
CA LYS A 67 26.60 -60.40 24.92
C LYS A 67 25.64 -59.35 24.31
N GLY A 68 24.34 -59.62 24.25
CA GLY A 68 23.36 -58.78 23.52
C GLY A 68 22.67 -57.63 24.30
N HIS A 69 22.78 -57.58 25.64
CA HIS A 69 21.95 -56.66 26.42
C HIS A 69 22.48 -55.23 26.54
N ILE A 70 23.80 -55.03 26.46
CA ILE A 70 24.43 -53.71 26.62
C ILE A 70 24.40 -52.94 25.28
N TRP A 71 24.59 -53.64 24.16
CA TRP A 71 24.61 -53.02 22.82
C TRP A 71 23.22 -52.62 22.31
N SER A 72 22.18 -53.40 22.63
CA SER A 72 20.79 -53.06 22.29
C SER A 72 20.27 -51.83 23.07
N SER A 73 20.79 -51.60 24.27
CA SER A 73 20.46 -50.43 25.09
C SER A 73 21.10 -49.15 24.54
N ILE A 74 22.33 -49.21 24.05
CA ILE A 74 23.03 -48.07 23.42
C ILE A 74 22.39 -47.68 22.07
N GLN A 75 21.93 -48.66 21.28
CA GLN A 75 21.22 -48.36 20.03
C GLN A 75 19.82 -47.77 20.27
N ARG A 76 19.13 -48.15 21.35
CA ARG A 76 17.87 -47.52 21.76
C ARG A 76 18.08 -46.07 22.20
N LEU A 77 19.16 -45.77 22.95
CA LEU A 77 19.49 -44.40 23.37
C LEU A 77 19.78 -43.47 22.18
N LYS A 78 20.50 -43.95 21.15
CA LYS A 78 20.74 -43.17 19.92
C LYS A 78 19.44 -42.81 19.18
N ARG A 79 18.46 -43.72 19.13
CA ARG A 79 17.15 -43.42 18.51
C ARG A 79 16.33 -42.43 19.32
N PHE A 80 16.37 -42.51 20.66
CA PHE A 80 15.71 -41.51 21.52
C PHE A 80 16.36 -40.13 21.44
N LEU A 81 17.68 -40.02 21.35
CA LEU A 81 18.36 -38.73 21.20
C LEU A 81 18.10 -38.07 19.84
N ILE A 82 18.00 -38.85 18.76
CA ILE A 82 17.65 -38.32 17.43
C ILE A 82 16.18 -37.86 17.43
N PHE A 83 15.24 -38.66 17.95
CA PHE A 83 13.83 -38.22 18.04
C PHE A 83 13.60 -37.05 19.01
N GLY A 84 14.37 -36.96 20.10
CA GLY A 84 14.34 -35.83 21.02
C GLY A 84 14.82 -34.53 20.39
N ALA A 85 15.93 -34.57 19.61
CA ALA A 85 16.44 -33.42 18.88
C ALA A 85 15.49 -32.94 17.77
N TYR A 86 14.76 -33.86 17.13
CA TYR A 86 13.72 -33.50 16.15
C TYR A 86 12.43 -32.97 16.80
N LEU A 87 12.08 -33.41 18.01
CA LEU A 87 10.93 -32.88 18.75
C LEU A 87 11.18 -31.48 19.33
N THR A 88 12.44 -31.11 19.62
CA THR A 88 12.81 -29.73 19.98
C THR A 88 12.88 -28.77 18.79
N LEU A 89 12.95 -29.27 17.55
CA LEU A 89 12.89 -28.44 16.34
C LEU A 89 11.46 -28.18 15.84
N ILE A 90 10.44 -28.85 16.42
CA ILE A 90 9.02 -28.71 16.03
C ILE A 90 8.18 -28.06 17.16
N ALA A 91 8.76 -27.84 18.34
CA ALA A 91 8.19 -26.92 19.32
C ALA A 91 8.57 -25.48 18.98
N VAL A 92 8.13 -25.00 17.80
CA VAL A 92 8.03 -23.56 17.55
C VAL A 92 6.92 -23.06 18.48
N PRO A 93 7.19 -22.16 19.44
CA PRO A 93 6.10 -21.50 20.14
C PRO A 93 5.25 -20.76 19.11
N THR A 94 4.01 -21.21 18.98
CA THR A 94 2.91 -20.39 18.49
C THR A 94 2.93 -19.06 19.24
N SER A 95 2.73 -17.97 18.49
CA SER A 95 2.61 -16.57 18.95
C SER A 95 3.86 -15.95 19.60
N LEU A 96 4.81 -15.52 18.76
CA LEU A 96 5.33 -14.16 18.92
C LEU A 96 4.33 -13.22 18.21
N ALA A 97 3.21 -12.94 18.87
CA ALA A 97 2.64 -11.62 18.71
C ALA A 97 3.74 -10.69 19.24
N ALA A 98 4.44 -9.99 18.34
CA ALA A 98 5.32 -8.92 18.76
C ALA A 98 4.52 -8.04 19.73
N PRO A 99 5.07 -7.67 20.90
CA PRO A 99 4.39 -6.74 21.76
C PRO A 99 4.09 -5.50 20.91
N LEU A 100 2.80 -5.14 20.82
CA LEU A 100 2.36 -3.88 20.25
C LEU A 100 3.09 -2.80 21.04
N SER A 101 4.17 -2.27 20.47
CA SER A 101 4.72 -0.99 20.89
C SER A 101 3.64 0.02 20.54
N MET A 102 2.70 0.18 21.46
CA MET A 102 1.73 1.25 21.48
C MET A 102 2.52 2.54 21.26
N PHE A 103 2.20 3.26 20.19
CA PHE A 103 2.81 4.55 19.85
C PHE A 103 2.99 5.37 21.12
N HIS A 104 4.23 5.78 21.40
CA HIS A 104 4.54 6.42 22.66
C HIS A 104 3.83 7.79 22.68
N PRO A 105 2.92 8.07 23.65
CA PRO A 105 2.17 9.33 23.71
C PRO A 105 3.05 10.60 23.80
N ASN A 106 4.35 10.41 24.02
CA ASN A 106 5.35 11.46 24.20
C ASN A 106 6.16 11.77 22.92
N GLU A 107 5.88 11.11 21.79
CA GLU A 107 6.52 11.48 20.52
C GLU A 107 5.88 12.74 19.94
N VAL A 108 6.72 13.75 19.67
CA VAL A 108 6.32 15.00 19.00
C VAL A 108 5.49 14.65 17.76
N PRO A 109 4.28 15.20 17.61
CA PRO A 109 3.42 14.87 16.47
C PRO A 109 4.13 15.18 15.14
N LYS A 110 4.47 14.11 14.38
CA LYS A 110 5.28 14.18 13.15
C LYS A 110 4.72 15.17 12.12
N TRP A 111 3.39 15.28 12.06
CA TRP A 111 2.66 16.01 11.03
C TRP A 111 2.10 17.36 11.51
N ILE A 112 2.29 17.72 12.77
CA ILE A 112 1.96 19.07 13.26
C ILE A 112 3.14 19.97 12.93
N ASN A 113 2.93 20.92 12.02
CA ASN A 113 3.98 21.74 11.43
C ASN A 113 5.20 20.92 10.92
N PRO A 114 5.02 20.08 9.88
CA PRO A 114 6.06 19.15 9.44
C PRO A 114 7.30 19.87 8.86
N CYS A 115 7.18 21.15 8.51
CA CYS A 115 8.22 21.98 7.92
C CYS A 115 9.20 22.57 8.94
N GLY A 116 8.97 22.35 10.24
CA GLY A 116 9.79 22.87 11.33
C GLY A 116 9.39 24.28 11.79
N LYS A 117 9.91 24.69 12.95
CA LYS A 117 9.77 26.07 13.46
C LYS A 117 10.75 26.99 12.74
N GLU A 118 10.27 28.20 12.47
CA GLU A 118 10.93 29.31 11.78
C GLU A 118 12.44 29.39 12.07
N VAL A 119 13.27 29.02 11.09
CA VAL A 119 14.37 29.93 10.80
C VAL A 119 13.70 31.07 10.07
N ALA A 120 13.81 32.28 10.61
CA ALA A 120 13.59 33.51 9.87
C ALA A 120 14.55 33.49 8.68
N SER A 121 14.17 32.77 7.63
CA SER A 121 14.92 32.73 6.40
C SER A 121 14.61 34.05 5.74
N SER A 122 15.51 34.99 6.00
CA SER A 122 15.87 36.08 5.11
C SER A 122 15.15 35.98 3.78
N ILE A 123 14.22 36.91 3.57
CA ILE A 123 13.64 37.33 2.29
C ILE A 123 14.43 36.72 1.12
N SER A 124 13.83 35.77 0.43
CA SER A 124 14.30 35.39 -0.90
C SER A 124 13.10 35.43 -1.82
N THR A 125 12.82 36.65 -2.30
CA THR A 125 11.84 37.01 -3.34
C THR A 125 10.38 36.64 -3.04
N LYS A 126 9.46 37.60 -3.18
CA LYS A 126 8.03 37.27 -3.28
C LYS A 126 7.85 36.38 -4.51
N SER A 127 7.92 35.07 -4.34
CA SER A 127 7.56 34.15 -5.41
C SER A 127 6.15 34.48 -5.86
N SER A 128 5.95 34.54 -7.17
CA SER A 128 4.61 34.83 -7.67
C SER A 128 3.68 33.66 -7.34
N ASP A 129 2.37 33.92 -7.18
CA ASP A 129 1.38 32.85 -7.02
C ASP A 129 1.54 31.75 -8.09
N SER A 130 1.93 32.15 -9.31
CA SER A 130 2.20 31.20 -10.40
C SER A 130 3.38 30.29 -10.12
N GLU A 131 4.45 30.77 -9.50
CA GLU A 131 5.62 29.94 -9.16
C GLU A 131 5.27 28.95 -8.06
N ILE A 132 4.55 29.41 -7.03
CA ILE A 132 4.11 28.56 -5.92
C ILE A 132 3.11 27.51 -6.42
N PHE A 133 2.16 27.88 -7.29
CA PHE A 133 1.24 26.91 -7.90
C PHE A 133 1.99 25.86 -8.72
N GLN A 134 2.98 26.25 -9.52
CA GLN A 134 3.78 25.28 -10.27
C GLN A 134 4.58 24.37 -9.33
N ALA A 135 5.16 24.88 -8.25
CA ALA A 135 5.85 24.07 -7.25
C ALA A 135 4.91 23.03 -6.63
N ILE A 136 3.70 23.44 -6.20
CA ILE A 136 2.69 22.54 -5.64
C ILE A 136 2.25 21.49 -6.66
N ILE A 137 1.95 21.89 -7.90
CA ILE A 137 1.54 20.97 -8.99
C ILE A 137 2.64 19.95 -9.27
N MET A 138 3.89 20.40 -9.44
CA MET A 138 5.02 19.52 -9.69
C MET A 138 5.22 18.54 -8.54
N GLN A 139 5.22 19.02 -7.29
CA GLN A 139 5.44 18.16 -6.12
C GLN A 139 4.28 17.16 -5.93
N ALA A 140 3.04 17.54 -6.23
CA ALA A 140 1.90 16.62 -6.23
C ALA A 140 2.05 15.53 -7.30
N HIS A 141 2.47 15.88 -8.52
CA HIS A 141 2.78 14.91 -9.57
C HIS A 141 3.92 13.98 -9.19
N THR A 142 5.05 14.50 -8.72
CA THR A 142 6.19 13.68 -8.27
C THR A 142 5.79 12.70 -7.18
N THR A 143 5.03 13.16 -6.16
CA THR A 143 4.57 12.29 -5.08
C THR A 143 3.62 11.21 -5.59
N ARG A 144 2.72 11.56 -6.52
CA ARG A 144 1.75 10.64 -7.11
C ARG A 144 2.44 9.60 -7.97
N ASP A 145 3.37 10.00 -8.82
CA ASP A 145 4.05 9.12 -9.74
C ASP A 145 4.91 8.11 -8.95
N LEU A 146 5.60 8.55 -7.90
CA LEU A 146 6.30 7.65 -6.98
C LEU A 146 5.35 6.64 -6.30
N ALA A 147 4.17 7.08 -5.85
CA ALA A 147 3.16 6.19 -5.29
C ALA A 147 2.58 5.24 -6.34
N ALA A 148 2.39 5.70 -7.59
CA ALA A 148 1.90 4.85 -8.67
C ALA A 148 2.92 3.75 -9.02
N ASP A 149 4.21 4.09 -9.06
CA ASP A 149 5.29 3.16 -9.39
C ASP A 149 5.38 1.99 -8.41
N ILE A 150 5.06 2.22 -7.13
CA ILE A 150 5.13 1.19 -6.09
C ILE A 150 3.77 0.52 -5.80
N LYS A 151 2.70 0.93 -6.48
CA LYS A 151 1.33 0.41 -6.27
C LYS A 151 1.26 -1.11 -6.37
N ASP A 152 1.87 -1.70 -7.40
CA ASP A 152 1.79 -3.14 -7.63
C ASP A 152 2.52 -3.93 -6.55
N GLU A 153 3.71 -3.47 -6.12
CA GLU A 153 4.44 -4.08 -5.01
C GLU A 153 3.71 -3.87 -3.68
N PHE A 154 3.10 -2.69 -3.46
CA PHE A 154 2.25 -2.45 -2.30
C PHE A 154 1.11 -3.47 -2.23
N VAL A 155 0.35 -3.64 -3.30
CA VAL A 155 -0.76 -4.60 -3.37
C VAL A 155 -0.27 -6.02 -3.11
N LYS A 156 0.80 -6.45 -3.79
CA LYS A 156 1.40 -7.78 -3.62
C LYS A 156 1.82 -8.06 -2.18
N HIS A 157 2.49 -7.11 -1.53
CA HIS A 157 2.93 -7.23 -0.14
C HIS A 157 1.79 -7.06 0.87
N ASN A 158 0.76 -6.30 0.53
CA ASN A 158 -0.39 -6.09 1.40
C ASN A 158 -1.29 -7.33 1.45
N PHE A 159 -1.63 -7.90 0.28
CA PHE A 159 -2.52 -9.04 0.17
C PHE A 159 -1.81 -10.40 0.19
N LYS A 160 -0.47 -10.43 0.12
CA LYS A 160 0.36 -11.66 0.13
C LYS A 160 -0.04 -12.69 -0.93
N ALA A 161 -0.59 -12.22 -2.05
CA ALA A 161 -1.03 -13.05 -3.16
C ALA A 161 -0.61 -12.40 -4.49
N PRO A 162 -0.38 -13.18 -5.56
CA PRO A 162 -0.24 -12.66 -6.91
C PRO A 162 -1.63 -12.19 -7.34
N VAL A 163 -2.00 -10.98 -6.94
CA VAL A 163 -3.29 -10.43 -7.30
C VAL A 163 -3.13 -9.59 -8.55
N ASN A 164 -4.03 -9.77 -9.50
CA ASN A 164 -4.19 -8.83 -10.60
C ASN A 164 -4.64 -7.49 -10.01
N THR A 165 -3.79 -6.45 -10.08
CA THR A 165 -4.09 -5.14 -9.51
C THR A 165 -5.35 -4.50 -10.12
N ALA A 166 -5.70 -4.85 -11.36
CA ALA A 166 -6.96 -4.45 -11.98
C ALA A 166 -8.21 -5.03 -11.29
N ALA A 167 -8.07 -6.13 -10.53
CA ALA A 167 -9.17 -6.65 -9.72
C ALA A 167 -9.45 -5.75 -8.50
N PHE A 168 -8.45 -5.03 -8.00
CA PHE A 168 -8.58 -4.12 -6.86
C PHE A 168 -9.12 -2.74 -7.22
N ASP A 169 -9.00 -2.33 -8.48
CA ASP A 169 -9.65 -1.11 -8.96
C ASP A 169 -11.20 -1.21 -8.82
N ASN A 170 -11.74 -2.43 -8.68
CA ASN A 170 -13.16 -2.71 -8.44
C ASN A 170 -13.50 -3.28 -7.04
N ILE A 171 -12.51 -3.65 -6.22
CA ILE A 171 -12.77 -4.16 -4.85
C ILE A 171 -13.20 -2.99 -3.97
N GLU A 172 -14.51 -2.96 -3.72
CA GLU A 172 -15.26 -2.03 -2.88
C GLU A 172 -14.89 -0.54 -3.08
N LEU A 173 -15.32 -0.03 -4.24
CA LEU A 173 -15.45 1.41 -4.54
C LEU A 173 -16.40 2.17 -3.58
N GLU A 174 -17.03 1.48 -2.62
CA GLU A 174 -18.02 2.06 -1.70
C GLU A 174 -17.55 2.09 -0.25
N LYS A 175 -16.58 1.26 0.15
CA LYS A 175 -16.07 1.29 1.52
C LYS A 175 -15.11 2.47 1.66
N MET A 176 -15.56 3.45 2.43
CA MET A 176 -14.78 4.60 2.86
C MET A 176 -14.70 4.53 4.38
N GLU A 177 -13.50 4.73 4.91
CA GLU A 177 -13.32 4.95 6.33
C GLU A 177 -13.87 6.34 6.69
N GLU A 178 -14.68 6.45 7.74
CA GLU A 178 -15.36 7.71 8.10
C GLU A 178 -14.38 8.85 8.41
N TRP A 179 -13.20 8.49 8.91
CA TRP A 179 -12.15 9.40 9.31
C TRP A 179 -11.21 9.83 8.16
N LEU A 180 -11.31 9.19 6.99
CA LEU A 180 -10.56 9.62 5.81
C LEU A 180 -11.23 10.83 5.13
N PRO A 181 -10.46 11.69 4.44
CA PRO A 181 -11.02 12.85 3.77
C PRO A 181 -11.99 12.44 2.66
N LYS A 182 -13.14 13.11 2.62
CA LYS A 182 -14.14 12.91 1.56
C LYS A 182 -13.87 13.89 0.42
N LEU A 183 -13.41 13.35 -0.70
CA LEU A 183 -13.13 14.14 -1.89
C LEU A 183 -14.36 14.21 -2.81
N PRO A 184 -14.55 15.31 -3.57
CA PRO A 184 -15.67 15.46 -4.50
C PRO A 184 -15.50 14.64 -5.79
N LYS A 185 -14.58 13.67 -5.79
CA LYS A 185 -14.28 12.75 -6.88
C LYS A 185 -13.84 11.40 -6.33
N LYS A 186 -13.98 10.36 -7.15
CA LYS A 186 -13.34 9.07 -6.89
C LYS A 186 -11.95 9.05 -7.51
N TYR A 187 -11.12 8.14 -7.01
CA TYR A 187 -9.79 7.88 -7.57
C TYR A 187 -9.86 7.65 -9.09
N SER A 188 -8.93 8.27 -9.83
CA SER A 188 -8.84 8.22 -11.30
C SER A 188 -10.03 8.82 -12.06
N GLN A 189 -10.88 9.62 -11.40
CA GLN A 189 -11.90 10.46 -12.05
C GLN A 189 -11.49 11.92 -12.00
N SER A 190 -11.88 12.72 -12.99
CA SER A 190 -11.65 14.17 -12.92
C SER A 190 -12.59 14.85 -11.92
N VAL A 191 -12.13 15.94 -11.30
CA VAL A 191 -12.99 16.79 -10.48
C VAL A 191 -14.07 17.42 -11.36
N PRO A 192 -15.36 17.38 -10.97
CA PRO A 192 -16.41 18.10 -11.68
C PRO A 192 -16.08 19.59 -11.79
N GLN A 193 -16.25 20.17 -12.98
CA GLN A 193 -15.91 21.57 -13.23
C GLN A 193 -16.76 22.54 -12.40
N GLU A 194 -18.00 22.16 -12.12
CA GLU A 194 -18.93 22.90 -11.27
C GLU A 194 -18.40 22.99 -9.84
N THR A 195 -17.80 21.91 -9.34
CA THR A 195 -17.15 21.91 -8.02
C THR A 195 -15.97 22.87 -8.01
N LEU A 196 -15.08 22.82 -9.01
CA LEU A 196 -13.92 23.71 -9.07
C LEU A 196 -14.31 25.20 -9.14
N LYS A 197 -15.36 25.52 -9.91
CA LYS A 197 -15.87 26.90 -10.04
C LYS A 197 -16.49 27.46 -8.78
N ALA A 198 -16.95 26.60 -7.87
CA ALA A 198 -17.58 27.01 -6.62
C ALA A 198 -16.57 27.21 -5.47
N LEU A 199 -15.29 26.90 -5.69
CA LEU A 199 -14.27 26.98 -4.65
C LEU A 199 -13.68 28.39 -4.56
N GLU A 200 -13.64 28.92 -3.34
CA GLU A 200 -12.81 30.07 -2.99
C GLU A 200 -11.39 29.60 -2.69
N PHE A 201 -10.40 30.34 -3.19
CA PHE A 201 -9.01 29.87 -3.17
C PHE A 201 -8.46 29.65 -1.75
N ASP A 202 -8.71 30.59 -0.83
CA ASP A 202 -8.18 30.52 0.54
C ASP A 202 -8.79 29.36 1.33
N GLU A 203 -10.08 29.10 1.14
CA GLU A 203 -10.79 27.97 1.75
C GLU A 203 -10.28 26.65 1.17
N ALA A 204 -10.18 26.56 -0.15
CA ALA A 204 -9.65 25.38 -0.83
C ALA A 204 -8.19 25.08 -0.44
N LEU A 205 -7.39 26.11 -0.19
CA LEU A 205 -6.00 25.99 0.28
C LEU A 205 -5.91 25.42 1.71
N LEU A 206 -6.79 25.85 2.61
CA LEU A 206 -6.87 25.29 3.96
C LEU A 206 -7.40 23.85 3.96
N ASP A 207 -8.43 23.60 3.15
CA ASP A 207 -9.04 22.27 3.02
C ASP A 207 -8.05 21.26 2.45
N ILE A 208 -7.32 21.60 1.39
CA ILE A 208 -6.34 20.69 0.80
C ILE A 208 -5.17 20.40 1.74
N TYR A 209 -4.74 21.40 2.53
CA TYR A 209 -3.73 21.17 3.56
C TYR A 209 -4.21 20.16 4.60
N LYS A 210 -5.44 20.33 5.10
CA LYS A 210 -6.06 19.40 6.07
C LYS A 210 -6.24 18.00 5.49
N ILE A 211 -6.67 17.89 4.23
CA ILE A 211 -6.80 16.62 3.50
C ILE A 211 -5.44 15.91 3.46
N LEU A 212 -4.39 16.59 3.03
CA LEU A 212 -3.06 16.00 2.90
C LEU A 212 -2.42 15.67 4.26
N GLN A 213 -2.67 16.48 5.29
CA GLN A 213 -2.22 16.19 6.66
C GLN A 213 -2.91 14.94 7.22
N THR A 214 -4.21 14.77 6.93
CA THR A 214 -4.95 13.53 7.26
C THR A 214 -4.39 12.33 6.49
N SER A 215 -4.12 12.49 5.19
CA SER A 215 -3.44 11.45 4.40
C SER A 215 -2.07 11.11 4.99
N ALA A 216 -1.32 12.09 5.50
CA ALA A 216 0.00 11.88 6.09
C ALA A 216 -0.07 11.04 7.38
N VAL A 217 -1.03 11.33 8.26
CA VAL A 217 -1.30 10.50 9.45
C VAL A 217 -1.66 9.07 9.06
N SER A 218 -2.42 8.90 7.98
CA SER A 218 -2.84 7.58 7.47
C SER A 218 -1.66 6.80 6.88
N MET A 219 -0.79 7.48 6.11
CA MET A 219 0.42 6.90 5.53
C MET A 219 1.45 6.50 6.60
N GLU A 220 1.53 7.24 7.71
CA GLU A 220 2.36 6.88 8.86
C GLU A 220 2.00 5.50 9.42
N GLN A 221 0.70 5.19 9.49
CA GLN A 221 0.25 3.86 9.88
C GLN A 221 0.72 2.79 8.87
N LEU A 222 0.62 3.05 7.56
CA LEU A 222 1.09 2.12 6.54
C LEU A 222 2.60 1.86 6.65
N VAL A 223 3.39 2.92 6.83
CA VAL A 223 4.85 2.82 6.99
C VAL A 223 5.21 1.99 8.22
N TRP A 224 4.55 2.26 9.34
CA TRP A 224 4.76 1.52 10.59
C TRP A 224 4.42 0.03 10.44
N GLU A 225 3.28 -0.31 9.84
CA GLU A 225 2.87 -1.71 9.63
C GLU A 225 3.79 -2.46 8.66
N LYS A 226 4.43 -1.73 7.74
CA LYS A 226 5.34 -2.31 6.75
C LYS A 226 6.81 -2.19 7.14
N GLN A 227 7.15 -1.84 8.39
CA GLN A 227 8.55 -1.70 8.84
C GLN A 227 9.48 -2.90 8.54
N ASN A 228 8.91 -4.12 8.48
CA ASN A 228 9.65 -5.36 8.17
C ASN A 228 9.43 -5.86 6.73
N SER A 229 8.84 -5.02 5.85
CA SER A 229 8.52 -5.36 4.46
C SER A 229 9.57 -4.75 3.51
N PRO A 230 9.90 -5.41 2.39
CA PRO A 230 10.80 -4.84 1.37
C PRO A 230 10.39 -3.45 0.85
N ILE A 231 9.08 -3.18 0.80
CA ILE A 231 8.52 -1.88 0.34
C ILE A 231 8.63 -0.75 1.38
N HIS A 232 9.19 -0.99 2.57
CA HIS A 232 9.21 0.00 3.64
C HIS A 232 9.90 1.30 3.21
N GLN A 233 11.08 1.20 2.59
CA GLN A 233 11.85 2.36 2.15
C GLN A 233 11.15 3.16 1.06
N ASP A 234 10.40 2.46 0.20
CA ASP A 234 9.58 3.11 -0.82
C ASP A 234 8.45 3.92 -0.19
N LEU A 235 7.75 3.35 0.80
CA LEU A 235 6.69 4.07 1.53
C LEU A 235 7.24 5.26 2.34
N VAL A 236 8.43 5.13 2.94
CA VAL A 236 9.13 6.25 3.60
C VAL A 236 9.48 7.35 2.59
N SER A 237 9.90 6.97 1.38
CA SER A 237 10.20 7.94 0.30
C SER A 237 8.94 8.67 -0.17
N VAL A 238 7.80 7.98 -0.24
CA VAL A 238 6.49 8.57 -0.51
C VAL A 238 6.08 9.55 0.60
N GLU A 239 6.19 9.16 1.87
CA GLU A 239 5.92 10.05 3.01
C GLU A 239 6.79 11.31 3.00
N GLN A 240 8.07 11.18 2.62
CA GLN A 240 8.98 12.33 2.53
C GLN A 240 8.58 13.29 1.41
N ASN A 241 8.07 12.78 0.28
CA ASN A 241 7.55 13.61 -0.80
C ASN A 241 6.23 14.30 -0.42
N LEU A 242 5.35 13.60 0.32
CA LEU A 242 4.15 14.21 0.90
C LEU A 242 4.51 15.32 1.89
N LYS A 243 5.56 15.13 2.70
CA LYS A 243 6.09 16.17 3.59
C LYS A 243 6.49 17.42 2.81
N ASN A 244 7.21 17.26 1.69
CA ASN A 244 7.60 18.38 0.83
C ASN A 244 6.36 19.08 0.26
N LEU A 245 5.37 18.33 -0.23
CA LEU A 245 4.11 18.89 -0.75
C LEU A 245 3.37 19.73 0.31
N LEU A 246 3.27 19.21 1.53
CA LEU A 246 2.69 19.95 2.66
C LEU A 246 3.44 21.25 2.93
N CYS A 247 4.75 21.29 2.71
CA CYS A 247 5.54 22.51 2.92
C CYS A 247 5.33 23.56 1.84
N GLU A 248 5.20 23.17 0.57
CA GLU A 248 4.84 24.10 -0.51
C GLU A 248 3.47 24.75 -0.24
N ILE A 249 2.48 23.96 0.21
CA ILE A 249 1.15 24.45 0.54
C ILE A 249 1.18 25.35 1.79
N HIS A 250 1.95 24.96 2.81
CA HIS A 250 2.10 25.76 4.03
C HIS A 250 2.78 27.11 3.74
N GLU A 251 3.73 27.17 2.79
CA GLU A 251 4.31 28.43 2.36
C GLU A 251 3.26 29.38 1.79
N MET A 252 2.35 28.87 0.94
CA MET A 252 1.24 29.67 0.42
C MET A 252 0.29 30.16 1.51
N ILE A 253 -0.05 29.29 2.47
CA ILE A 253 -0.90 29.63 3.63
C ILE A 253 -0.26 30.77 4.44
N ARG A 254 1.05 30.69 4.70
CA ARG A 254 1.79 31.76 5.41
C ARG A 254 1.82 33.05 4.60
N TYR A 255 2.10 32.97 3.30
CA TYR A 255 2.11 34.13 2.41
C TYR A 255 0.78 34.90 2.47
N ARG A 256 -0.34 34.18 2.62
CA ARG A 256 -1.70 34.72 2.69
C ARG A 256 -2.19 35.00 4.12
N ASN A 257 -1.37 34.79 5.14
CA ASN A 257 -1.70 34.96 6.56
C ASN A 257 -2.94 34.15 6.99
N LEU A 258 -3.11 32.95 6.45
CA LEU A 258 -4.21 32.06 6.81
C LEU A 258 -3.85 31.22 8.04
N VAL A 259 -4.85 30.84 8.84
CA VAL A 259 -4.67 30.05 10.06
C VAL A 259 -5.02 28.59 9.79
N VAL A 260 -4.07 27.70 10.08
CA VAL A 260 -4.22 26.25 9.91
C VAL A 260 -4.86 25.63 11.15
N THR A 261 -5.74 24.65 10.92
CA THR A 261 -6.15 23.70 11.96
C THR A 261 -5.36 22.42 11.79
N ASP A 262 -4.47 22.13 12.73
CA ASP A 262 -3.64 20.92 12.69
C ASP A 262 -4.48 19.64 12.88
N VAL A 263 -4.16 18.63 12.09
CA VAL A 263 -4.65 17.25 12.22
C VAL A 263 -3.62 16.45 13.01
N ASP A 264 -4.05 15.94 14.15
CA ASP A 264 -3.24 15.02 14.96
C ASP A 264 -3.60 13.55 14.67
N ARG A 265 -2.84 12.64 15.29
CA ARG A 265 -3.02 11.20 15.08
C ARG A 265 -4.43 10.72 15.46
N SER A 266 -5.09 11.34 16.44
CA SER A 266 -6.40 10.91 16.96
C SER A 266 -7.52 10.85 15.92
N ILE A 267 -7.36 11.48 14.74
CA ILE A 267 -8.29 11.33 13.62
C ILE A 267 -8.49 9.86 13.23
N MET A 268 -7.43 9.05 13.32
CA MET A 268 -7.53 7.60 13.22
C MET A 268 -7.67 7.02 14.62
N THR A 269 -8.79 6.36 14.92
CA THR A 269 -9.04 5.80 16.25
C THR A 269 -8.14 4.58 16.53
N GLU A 270 -8.02 4.17 17.80
CA GLU A 270 -7.24 2.99 18.16
C GLU A 270 -7.83 1.72 17.54
N GLU A 271 -9.15 1.62 17.45
CA GLU A 271 -9.85 0.52 16.80
C GLU A 271 -9.52 0.47 15.30
N ALA A 272 -9.47 1.64 14.64
CA ALA A 272 -9.09 1.73 13.24
C ALA A 272 -7.62 1.34 13.01
N ARG A 273 -6.72 1.54 13.99
CA ARG A 273 -5.31 1.13 13.90
C ARG A 273 -5.11 -0.37 14.14
N ASN A 274 -5.77 -0.93 15.14
CA ASN A 274 -5.49 -2.27 15.65
C ASN A 274 -6.32 -3.36 14.94
N VAL A 275 -6.29 -3.37 13.61
CA VAL A 275 -7.05 -4.33 12.78
C VAL A 275 -6.16 -5.48 12.33
N ASN A 276 -6.15 -6.59 13.07
CA ASN A 276 -5.26 -7.74 12.84
C ASN A 276 -5.80 -8.83 11.87
N THR A 277 -6.74 -8.46 11.00
CA THR A 277 -7.48 -9.41 10.12
C THR A 277 -7.40 -8.99 8.65
N SER A 278 -8.14 -9.70 7.78
CA SER A 278 -8.41 -9.28 6.39
C SER A 278 -8.90 -7.84 6.27
N ASP A 279 -9.58 -7.34 7.30
CA ASP A 279 -10.08 -5.95 7.34
C ASP A 279 -8.92 -4.95 7.38
N GLY A 280 -7.78 -5.30 7.99
CA GLY A 280 -6.60 -4.45 8.03
C GLY A 280 -5.94 -4.34 6.66
N THR A 281 -5.92 -5.44 5.90
CA THR A 281 -5.46 -5.44 4.51
C THR A 281 -6.35 -4.57 3.62
N ILE A 282 -7.68 -4.65 3.78
CA ILE A 282 -8.63 -3.81 3.04
C ILE A 282 -8.46 -2.34 3.43
N ARG A 283 -8.41 -2.01 4.72
CA ARG A 283 -8.15 -0.67 5.22
C ARG A 283 -6.86 -0.09 4.64
N ASN A 284 -5.79 -0.87 4.61
CA ASN A 284 -4.52 -0.41 4.06
C ASN A 284 -4.61 -0.07 2.58
N TRP A 285 -5.37 -0.86 1.82
CA TRP A 285 -5.67 -0.55 0.43
C TRP A 285 -6.50 0.73 0.28
N ILE A 286 -7.53 0.92 1.12
CA ILE A 286 -8.36 2.14 1.12
C ILE A 286 -7.50 3.37 1.43
N ILE A 287 -6.66 3.32 2.46
CA ILE A 287 -5.72 4.41 2.79
C ILE A 287 -4.85 4.76 1.59
N TYR A 288 -4.24 3.74 0.97
CA TYR A 288 -3.35 3.94 -0.18
C TYR A 288 -4.08 4.54 -1.39
N ARG A 289 -5.29 4.05 -1.69
CA ARG A 289 -6.14 4.56 -2.77
C ARG A 289 -6.55 6.02 -2.53
N GLU A 290 -7.05 6.34 -1.34
CA GLU A 290 -7.49 7.70 -1.01
C GLU A 290 -6.31 8.67 -0.92
N PHE A 291 -5.13 8.22 -0.49
CA PHE A 291 -3.91 9.00 -0.59
C PHE A 291 -3.62 9.39 -2.05
N MET A 292 -3.60 8.43 -2.99
CA MET A 292 -3.43 8.75 -4.42
C MET A 292 -4.53 9.67 -4.95
N ASN A 293 -5.78 9.46 -4.55
CA ASN A 293 -6.93 10.32 -4.89
C ASN A 293 -6.70 11.78 -4.42
N SER A 294 -6.17 11.96 -3.22
CA SER A 294 -5.85 13.28 -2.67
C SER A 294 -4.74 14.01 -3.44
N LEU A 295 -3.75 13.28 -3.97
CA LEU A 295 -2.70 13.85 -4.81
C LEU A 295 -3.23 14.27 -6.18
N GLU A 296 -4.08 13.44 -6.81
CA GLU A 296 -4.75 13.82 -8.06
C GLU A 296 -5.61 15.07 -7.85
N TYR A 297 -6.44 15.09 -6.81
CA TYR A 297 -7.27 16.23 -6.46
C TYR A 297 -6.44 17.51 -6.26
N THR A 298 -5.32 17.42 -5.54
CA THR A 298 -4.39 18.54 -5.34
C THR A 298 -3.90 19.09 -6.68
N SER A 299 -3.39 18.22 -7.56
CA SER A 299 -2.88 18.65 -8.88
C SER A 299 -3.96 19.31 -9.75
N GLU A 300 -5.18 18.76 -9.77
CA GLU A 300 -6.31 19.30 -10.54
C GLU A 300 -6.76 20.66 -10.00
N LEU A 301 -6.82 20.80 -8.68
CA LEU A 301 -7.20 22.03 -7.98
C LEU A 301 -6.23 23.19 -8.28
N PHE A 302 -4.93 22.98 -8.08
CA PHE A 302 -3.95 24.04 -8.36
C PHE A 302 -3.76 24.29 -9.87
N THR A 303 -3.97 23.28 -10.71
CA THR A 303 -4.04 23.49 -12.16
C THR A 303 -5.21 24.40 -12.54
N TYR A 304 -6.36 24.28 -11.86
CA TYR A 304 -7.49 25.19 -12.05
C TYR A 304 -7.15 26.61 -11.63
N PHE A 305 -6.65 26.81 -10.40
CA PHE A 305 -6.31 28.15 -9.89
C PHE A 305 -5.18 28.83 -10.67
N SER A 306 -4.20 28.08 -11.20
CA SER A 306 -3.14 28.65 -12.03
C SER A 306 -3.63 29.19 -13.38
N LYS A 307 -4.80 28.74 -13.85
CA LYS A 307 -5.43 29.18 -15.10
C LYS A 307 -6.59 30.16 -14.88
N ALA A 308 -7.08 30.28 -13.65
CA ALA A 308 -8.17 31.18 -13.32
C ALA A 308 -7.73 32.64 -13.53
N PRO A 309 -8.58 33.50 -14.13
CA PRO A 309 -8.27 34.91 -14.22
C PRO A 309 -8.12 35.48 -12.81
N LYS A 310 -6.99 36.15 -12.54
CA LYS A 310 -6.76 36.83 -11.27
C LYS A 310 -7.83 37.89 -11.09
N VAL A 311 -8.76 37.68 -10.16
CA VAL A 311 -9.60 38.76 -9.68
C VAL A 311 -8.68 39.60 -8.79
N GLU A 312 -8.21 40.73 -9.31
CA GLU A 312 -7.47 41.71 -8.51
C GLU A 312 -8.37 42.17 -7.36
N SER A 313 -8.00 41.79 -6.13
CA SER A 313 -8.53 42.34 -4.88
C SER A 313 -7.74 43.57 -4.47
#